data_AF-F8AP07-F1
#
_entry.id   AF-F8AP07-F1
#
_cell.length_a   1.000
_cell.length_b   1.000
_cell.length_c   1.000
_cell.angle_alpha   90.00
_cell.angle_beta   90.00
_cell.angle_gamma   90.00
#
_symmetry.space_group_name_H-M   'P 1'
#
loop_
_entity.id
_entity.type
_entity.pdbx_description
1 polymer ?
#
loop_
_entity_poly.entity_id
_entity_poly.type
_entity_poly.pdbx_seq_one_letter_code
_entity_poly.pdbx_strand_id
1 'polypeptide(L)' 'MEDIWLKIGEAAGKIYHILEEGERNISKLKELLRKEGYNETIVVMAIGWLAREDNVVIMKDGRKWIIKLKK' A
#
# COMPACT_ATOMS: atom_id res chain seq x y z
N MET A 1 -18.07 -15.27 -7.87
CA MET A 1 -17.36 -14.49 -6.83
C MET A 1 -15.91 -14.44 -7.27
N GLU A 2 -15.33 -13.26 -7.47
CA GLU A 2 -13.94 -13.13 -7.90
C GLU A 2 -13.03 -13.30 -6.68
N ASP A 3 -11.99 -14.14 -6.80
CA ASP A 3 -10.96 -14.22 -5.78
C ASP A 3 -10.04 -12.99 -5.91
N ILE A 4 -10.15 -12.11 -4.91
CA ILE A 4 -9.45 -10.83 -4.87
C ILE A 4 -8.01 -10.98 -4.35
N TRP A 5 -7.64 -12.15 -3.83
CA TRP A 5 -6.33 -12.42 -3.23
C TRP A 5 -5.16 -12.05 -4.15
N LEU A 6 -5.24 -12.45 -5.43
CA LEU A 6 -4.21 -12.13 -6.43
C LEU A 6 -4.09 -10.61 -6.65
N LYS A 7 -5.21 -9.89 -6.77
CA LYS A 7 -5.22 -8.42 -6.92
C LYS A 7 -4.61 -7.71 -5.72
N ILE A 8 -4.84 -8.21 -4.50
CA ILE A 8 -4.22 -7.67 -3.28
C ILE A 8 -2.71 -7.87 -3.32
N GLY A 9 -2.25 -9.08 -3.66
CA GLY A 9 -0.83 -9.41 -3.77
C GLY A 9 -0.11 -8.57 -4.83
N GLU A 10 -0.70 -8.42 -6.01
CA GLU A 10 -0.17 -7.57 -7.08
C GLU A 10 -0.07 -6.10 -6.64
N ALA A 11 -1.13 -5.57 -6.01
CA ALA A 11 -1.12 -4.22 -5.47
C ALA A 11 -0.06 -4.06 -4.36
N ALA A 12 0.14 -5.08 -3.53
CA ALA A 12 1.16 -5.07 -2.47
C ALA A 12 2.57 -4.99 -3.06
N GLY A 13 2.88 -5.79 -4.08
CA GLY A 13 4.16 -5.72 -4.80
C GLY A 13 4.41 -4.35 -5.42
N LYS A 14 3.38 -3.75 -6.04
CA LYS A 14 3.48 -2.38 -6.58
C LYS A 14 3.74 -1.34 -5.50
N ILE A 15 3.02 -1.41 -4.38
CA ILE A 15 3.24 -0.49 -3.25
C ILE A 15 4.65 -0.66 -2.69
N TYR A 16 5.14 -1.89 -2.57
CA TYR A 16 6.50 -2.16 -2.12
C TYR A 16 7.53 -1.43 -2.98
N HIS A 17 7.46 -1.59 -4.31
CA HIS A 17 8.36 -0.92 -5.25
C HIS A 17 8.27 0.61 -5.19
N ILE A 18 7.06 1.17 -5.08
CA ILE A 18 6.88 2.62 -4.90
C ILE A 18 7.58 3.12 -3.62
N LEU A 19 7.60 2.31 -2.56
CA LEU A 19 8.22 2.66 -1.29
C LEU A 19 9.75 2.47 -1.27
N GLU A 20 10.33 1.79 -2.28
CA GLU A 20 11.78 1.75 -2.48
C GLU A 20 12.35 3.16 -2.77
N GLU A 21 11.54 4.03 -3.39
CA GLU A 21 11.87 5.45 -3.64
C GLU A 21 11.76 6.34 -2.39
N GLY A 22 11.30 5.78 -1.26
CA GLY A 22 11.12 6.48 0.01
C GLY A 22 9.68 6.48 0.52
N GLU A 23 9.49 7.11 1.67
CA GLU A 23 8.20 7.11 2.34
C GLU A 23 7.11 7.86 1.56
N ARG A 24 5.87 7.39 1.72
CA ARG A 24 4.68 7.95 1.04
C ARG A 24 3.50 8.02 1.99
N ASN A 25 2.60 8.97 1.71
CA ASN A 25 1.32 9.04 2.38
C ASN A 25 0.33 8.01 1.80
N ILE A 26 -0.52 7.40 2.63
CA ILE A 26 -1.58 6.48 2.16
C ILE A 26 -2.45 7.11 1.07
N SER A 27 -2.85 8.37 1.24
CA SER A 27 -3.66 9.08 0.23
C SER A 27 -2.93 9.19 -1.11
N LYS A 28 -1.59 9.32 -1.09
CA LYS A 28 -0.79 9.37 -2.31
C LYS A 28 -0.69 8.00 -2.98
N LEU A 29 -0.51 6.94 -2.19
CA LEU A 29 -0.52 5.56 -2.69
C LEU A 29 -1.87 5.23 -3.35
N LYS A 30 -2.98 5.61 -2.71
CA LYS A 30 -4.33 5.47 -3.29
C LYS A 30 -4.47 6.22 -4.62
N GLU A 31 -4.00 7.45 -4.71
CA GLU A 31 -4.05 8.24 -5.95
C GLU A 31 -3.24 7.61 -7.07
N LEU A 32 -2.03 7.11 -6.78
CA LEU A 32 -1.15 6.46 -7.75
C LEU A 32 -1.79 5.17 -8.28
N LEU A 33 -2.18 4.27 -7.38
CA LEU A 33 -2.75 2.98 -7.75
C LEU A 33 -4.14 3.12 -8.39
N ARG A 34 -4.91 4.18 -8.07
CA ARG A 34 -6.16 4.49 -8.77
C ARG A 34 -5.96 4.76 -10.26
N LYS A 35 -4.85 5.40 -10.66
CA LYS A 35 -4.52 5.63 -12.08
C LYS A 35 -4.25 4.32 -12.82
N GLU A 36 -3.91 3.26 -12.08
CA GLU A 36 -3.67 1.91 -12.59
C GLU A 36 -4.91 1.00 -12.46
N GLY A 37 -6.07 1.55 -12.05
CA GLY A 37 -7.33 0.82 -11.99
C GLY A 37 -7.63 0.11 -10.66
N TYR A 38 -6.79 0.27 -9.63
CA TYR A 38 -7.09 -0.27 -8.29
C TYR A 38 -8.06 0.64 -7.54
N ASN A 39 -9.02 0.04 -6.86
CA ASN A 39 -9.87 0.76 -5.93
C ASN A 39 -9.16 0.99 -4.58
N GLU A 40 -9.60 1.98 -3.81
CA GLU A 40 -8.96 2.32 -2.54
C GLU A 40 -8.95 1.18 -1.51
N THR A 41 -9.99 0.34 -1.53
CA THR A 41 -10.12 -0.81 -0.63
C THR A 41 -9.00 -1.83 -0.86
N ILE A 42 -8.69 -2.15 -2.12
CA ILE A 42 -7.57 -3.03 -2.49
C ILE A 42 -6.24 -2.44 -2.04
N VAL A 43 -6.04 -1.13 -2.21
CA VAL A 43 -4.81 -0.46 -1.76
C VAL A 43 -4.63 -0.59 -0.24
N VAL A 44 -5.69 -0.40 0.55
CA VAL A 44 -5.62 -0.57 2.01
C VAL A 44 -5.39 -2.03 2.40
N MET A 45 -6.03 -2.98 1.73
CA MET A 45 -5.78 -4.42 1.95
C MET A 45 -4.34 -4.81 1.62
N ALA A 46 -3.79 -4.28 0.52
CA ALA A 46 -2.41 -4.49 0.12
C ALA A 46 -1.40 -3.90 1.11
N ILE A 47 -1.69 -2.72 1.67
CA ILE A 47 -0.90 -2.17 2.78
C ILE A 47 -0.94 -3.10 4.00
N GLY A 48 -2.14 -3.60 4.35
CA GLY A 48 -2.30 -4.56 5.45
C GLY A 48 -1.55 -5.87 5.20
N TRP A 49 -1.50 -6.32 3.95
CA TRP A 49 -0.71 -7.47 3.53
C TRP A 49 0.78 -7.26 3.81
N LEU A 50 1.34 -6.12 3.38
CA LEU A 50 2.74 -5.79 3.64
C LEU A 50 3.03 -5.66 5.14
N ALA A 51 2.09 -5.12 5.92
CA ALA A 51 2.22 -5.02 7.37
C ALA A 51 2.23 -6.40 8.05
N ARG A 52 1.40 -7.35 7.55
CA ARG A 52 1.39 -8.75 8.01
C ARG A 52 2.75 -9.43 7.80
N GLU A 53 3.44 -9.10 6.72
CA GLU A 53 4.75 -9.66 6.34
C GLU A 53 5.93 -8.88 6.92
N ASP A 54 5.67 -7.89 7.79
CA ASP A 54 6.70 -7.05 8.42
C ASP A 54 7.54 -6.22 7.43
N ASN A 55 7.03 -6.01 6.21
CA ASN A 55 7.73 -5.28 5.15
C ASN A 55 7.69 -3.75 5.31
N VAL A 56 6.71 -3.23 6.07
CA VAL A 56 6.45 -1.79 6.19
C VAL A 56 6.27 -1.32 7.62
N VAL A 57 6.64 -0.06 7.86
CA VAL A 57 6.30 0.67 9.08
C VAL A 57 5.23 1.71 8.72
N ILE A 58 4.14 1.74 9.49
CA ILE A 58 3.04 2.68 9.33
C ILE A 58 3.04 3.64 10.52
N MET A 59 3.18 4.93 10.24
CA MET A 59 3.23 6.00 11.24
C MET A 59 2.06 6.96 11.04
N LYS A 60 1.52 7.49 12.14
CA LYS A 60 0.50 8.52 12.10
C LYS A 60 1.12 9.86 12.48
N ASP A 61 1.06 10.82 11.57
CA ASP A 61 1.51 12.20 11.77
C ASP A 61 0.30 13.14 11.67
N GLY A 62 -0.27 13.47 12.83
CA GLY A 62 -1.53 14.21 12.93
C GLY A 62 -2.70 13.48 12.24
N ARG A 63 -3.14 14.02 11.10
CA ARG A 63 -4.22 13.43 10.26
C ARG A 63 -3.68 12.57 9.11
N LYS A 64 -2.37 12.54 8.91
CA LYS A 64 -1.70 11.83 7.81
C LYS A 64 -1.22 10.47 8.28
N TRP A 65 -1.26 9.50 7.37
CA TRP A 65 -0.64 8.19 7.54
C TRP A 65 0.55 8.09 6.59
N ILE A 66 1.73 7.87 7.14
CA ILE A 66 2.99 7.73 6.42
C ILE A 66 3.39 6.26 6.44
N ILE A 67 3.74 5.73 5.28
CA ILE A 67 4.22 4.36 5.11
C ILE A 67 5.64 4.42 4.56
N LYS A 68 6.51 3.58 5.11
CA LYS A 68 7.89 3.36 4.62
C LYS A 68 8.23 1.88 4.66
N LEU A 69 9.17 1.44 3.82
CA LEU A 69 9.75 0.11 3.97
C LEU A 69 10.47 -0.02 5.30
N LYS A 70 10.37 -1.19 5.91
CA LYS A 70 11.18 -1.58 7.06
C LYS A 70 12.58 -1.91 6.53
N LYS A 71 13.60 -1.24 7.06
CA LYS A 71 15.01 -1.51 6.79
C LYS A 71 15.64 -2.16 8.01
#